data_AF-A0A7S2KLE4-F1
#
_entry.id   AF-A0A7S2KLE4-F1
#
_cell.length_a   1.000
_cell.length_b   1.000
_cell.length_c   1.000
_cell.angle_alpha   90.00
_cell.angle_beta   90.00
_cell.angle_gamma   90.00
#
_symmetry.space_group_name_H-M   'P 1'
#
loop_
_entity.id
_entity.type
_entity.pdbx_description
1 polymer ?
#
loop_
_entity_poly.entity_id
_entity_poly.type
_entity_poly.pdbx_seq_one_letter_code
_entity_poly.pdbx_strand_id
1 'polypeptide(L)'
;TLPGLAGSCAEKAKKGGYILSDSAGQPQLILVASGSEVGSCVEAAAKLNADGIATRVVSMPCMDLFLEQSLEYQKSVFASGVPCLSVEASAVHGWHRFSHAQIGMTRFGASAPAKDLFAKFGFTTENVVKRGVELVEFYKGGAVPDLMNRPVFDNVVAGAH
;
A
#
# COMPACT_ATOMS: atom_id res chain seq x y z
N THR A 1 13.25 4.53 9.25
CA THR A 1 12.83 3.19 9.74
C THR A 1 11.65 3.39 10.67
N LEU A 2 10.76 2.40 10.81
CA LEU A 2 9.67 2.44 11.79
C LEU A 2 10.16 1.73 13.06
N PRO A 3 10.52 2.45 14.14
CA PRO A 3 11.05 1.81 15.34
C PRO A 3 10.03 0.83 15.93
N GLY A 4 10.47 -0.40 16.22
CA GLY A 4 9.65 -1.40 16.92
C GLY A 4 8.77 -2.30 16.06
N LEU A 5 8.75 -2.13 14.73
CA LEU A 5 7.98 -3.01 13.84
C LEU A 5 8.87 -4.10 13.24
N ALA A 6 8.55 -5.37 13.53
CA ALA A 6 9.28 -6.52 13.01
C ALA A 6 9.31 -6.50 11.47
N GLY A 7 10.50 -6.73 10.90
CA GLY A 7 10.71 -6.66 9.44
C GLY A 7 11.08 -5.27 8.91
N SER A 8 10.93 -4.20 9.71
CA SER A 8 11.43 -2.87 9.33
C SER A 8 12.96 -2.85 9.38
N CYS A 9 13.58 -2.41 8.29
CA CYS A 9 15.04 -2.37 8.16
C CYS A 9 15.46 -1.12 7.37
N ALA A 10 16.53 -0.46 7.81
CA ALA A 10 17.06 0.73 7.13
C ALA A 10 17.48 0.42 5.69
N GLU A 11 18.11 -0.73 5.45
CA GLU A 11 18.54 -1.14 4.11
C GLU A 11 17.37 -1.41 3.16
N LYS A 12 16.27 -1.98 3.67
CA LYS A 12 15.06 -2.17 2.85
C LYS A 12 14.37 -0.84 2.55
N ALA A 13 14.37 0.10 3.50
CA ALA A 13 13.79 1.42 3.30
C ALA A 13 14.51 2.25 2.23
N LYS A 14 15.81 2.01 1.98
CA LYS A 14 16.56 2.65 0.89
C LYS A 14 16.02 2.32 -0.51
N LYS A 15 15.25 1.23 -0.65
CA LYS A 15 14.58 0.86 -1.90
C LYS A 15 13.25 1.60 -2.12
N GLY A 16 12.90 2.55 -1.26
CA GLY A 16 11.67 3.35 -1.34
C GLY A 16 10.39 2.61 -0.91
N GLY A 17 10.25 1.34 -1.27
CA GLY A 17 9.14 0.47 -0.90
C GLY A 17 9.57 -0.98 -0.78
N TYR A 18 9.04 -1.71 0.22
CA TYR A 18 9.43 -3.09 0.49
C TYR A 18 8.33 -3.89 1.19
N ILE A 19 8.37 -5.21 1.02
CA ILE A 19 7.52 -6.15 1.75
C ILE A 19 7.97 -6.16 3.22
N LEU A 20 7.09 -5.67 4.10
CA LEU A 20 7.32 -5.67 5.53
C LEU A 20 6.91 -7.01 6.15
N SER A 21 5.74 -7.51 5.77
CA SER A 21 5.18 -8.78 6.18
C SER A 21 4.53 -9.43 4.97
N ASP A 22 4.76 -10.72 4.77
CA ASP A 22 4.27 -11.43 3.60
C ASP A 22 3.27 -12.52 3.99
N SER A 23 2.45 -12.94 3.03
CA SER A 23 1.63 -14.12 3.15
C SER A 23 2.47 -15.39 2.92
N ALA A 24 2.04 -16.53 3.49
CA ALA A 24 2.73 -17.82 3.31
C ALA A 24 2.69 -18.36 1.86
N GLY A 25 1.93 -17.72 0.97
CA GLY A 25 1.81 -18.05 -0.46
C GLY A 25 1.49 -16.80 -1.28
N GLN A 26 0.87 -17.00 -2.45
CA GLN A 26 0.45 -15.88 -3.29
C GLN A 26 -0.58 -15.01 -2.56
N PRO A 27 -0.33 -13.70 -2.39
CA PRO A 27 -1.27 -12.83 -1.70
C PRO A 27 -2.56 -12.67 -2.53
N GLN A 28 -3.69 -12.63 -1.83
CA GLN A 28 -4.99 -12.25 -2.35
C GLN A 28 -5.26 -10.76 -2.15
N LEU A 29 -4.51 -10.10 -1.26
CA LEU A 29 -4.58 -8.68 -1.01
C LEU A 29 -3.19 -8.13 -0.66
N ILE A 30 -2.91 -6.93 -1.14
CA ILE A 30 -1.77 -6.11 -0.70
C ILE A 30 -2.30 -4.90 0.06
N LEU A 31 -1.82 -4.70 1.29
CA LEU A 31 -1.98 -3.46 2.03
C LEU A 31 -0.68 -2.66 1.89
N VAL A 32 -0.76 -1.44 1.37
CA VAL A 32 0.40 -0.55 1.26
C VAL A 32 0.19 0.71 2.10
N ALA A 33 1.18 1.08 2.89
CA ALA A 33 1.10 2.25 3.75
C ALA A 33 2.46 2.93 3.93
N SER A 34 2.43 4.16 4.42
CA SER A 34 3.60 4.92 4.84
C SER A 34 3.46 5.34 6.32
N GLY A 35 4.58 5.67 6.98
CA GLY A 35 4.56 6.26 8.31
C GLY A 35 3.79 5.47 9.38
N SER A 36 2.92 6.17 10.10
CA SER A 36 2.15 5.66 11.24
C SER A 36 1.11 4.60 10.87
N GLU A 37 0.61 4.60 9.64
CA GLU A 37 -0.49 3.71 9.22
C GLU A 37 -0.03 2.28 8.94
N VAL A 38 1.29 2.06 8.84
CA VAL A 38 1.87 0.73 8.60
C VAL A 38 1.55 -0.22 9.75
N GLY A 39 1.51 0.25 11.00
CA GLY A 39 1.14 -0.56 12.16
C GLY A 39 -0.29 -1.12 12.04
N SER A 40 -1.25 -0.26 11.71
CA SER A 40 -2.65 -0.65 11.49
C SER A 40 -2.80 -1.64 10.33
N CYS A 41 -1.96 -1.53 9.29
CA CYS A 41 -1.94 -2.49 8.19
C CYS A 41 -1.42 -3.87 8.61
N VAL A 42 -0.42 -3.93 9.50
CA VAL A 42 0.08 -5.19 10.06
C VAL A 42 -0.99 -5.89 10.89
N GLU A 43 -1.68 -5.15 11.77
CA GLU A 43 -2.79 -5.70 12.56
C GLU A 43 -3.95 -6.17 11.67
N ALA A 44 -4.29 -5.39 10.64
CA ALA A 44 -5.35 -5.75 9.70
C ALA A 44 -5.00 -7.01 8.89
N ALA A 45 -3.75 -7.12 8.43
CA ALA A 45 -3.27 -8.32 7.75
C ALA A 45 -3.34 -9.56 8.64
N ALA A 46 -3.04 -9.45 9.94
CA ALA A 46 -3.18 -10.57 10.86
C ALA A 46 -4.64 -11.07 10.96
N LYS A 47 -5.61 -10.14 11.06
CA LYS A 47 -7.05 -10.47 11.07
C LYS A 47 -7.50 -11.10 9.74
N LEU A 48 -7.14 -10.48 8.62
CA LEU A 48 -7.49 -10.98 7.29
C LEU A 48 -6.90 -12.37 7.00
N ASN A 49 -5.66 -12.62 7.41
CA ASN A 49 -5.03 -13.93 7.30
C ASN A 49 -5.77 -14.98 8.15
N ALA A 50 -6.23 -14.63 9.36
CA ALA A 50 -7.04 -15.51 10.20
C ALA A 50 -8.40 -15.84 9.56
N ASP A 51 -8.95 -14.92 8.78
CA ASP A 51 -10.19 -15.08 8.00
C ASP A 51 -9.96 -15.73 6.62
N GLY A 52 -8.73 -16.20 6.34
CA GLY A 52 -8.40 -16.93 5.11
C GLY A 52 -8.11 -16.05 3.88
N ILE A 53 -7.91 -14.74 4.06
CA ILE A 53 -7.47 -13.82 3.01
C ILE A 53 -5.96 -13.60 3.14
N ALA A 54 -5.18 -14.30 2.31
CA ALA A 54 -3.72 -14.18 2.28
C ALA A 54 -3.31 -12.72 2.00
N THR A 55 -2.78 -12.03 3.01
CA THR A 55 -2.55 -10.58 2.95
C THR A 55 -1.07 -10.26 3.13
N ARG A 56 -0.53 -9.49 2.18
CA ARG A 56 0.81 -8.91 2.21
C ARG A 56 0.77 -7.47 2.69
N VAL A 57 1.76 -7.05 3.47
CA VAL A 57 1.95 -5.66 3.90
C VAL A 57 3.21 -5.08 3.27
N VAL A 58 3.05 -3.96 2.56
CA VAL A 58 4.13 -3.18 1.96
C VAL A 58 4.28 -1.86 2.71
N SER A 59 5.52 -1.57 3.13
CA SER A 59 5.90 -0.25 3.65
C SER A 59 6.49 0.57 2.50
N MET A 60 5.93 1.76 2.25
CA MET A 60 6.33 2.66 1.15
C MET A 60 6.76 4.03 1.68
N PRO A 61 7.97 4.15 2.30
CA PRO A 61 8.47 5.44 2.78
C PRO A 61 8.83 6.46 1.69
N CYS A 62 9.14 6.03 0.46
CA CYS A 62 9.48 6.94 -0.63
C CYS A 62 9.09 6.37 -1.99
N MET A 63 8.07 6.96 -2.62
CA MET A 63 7.57 6.52 -3.93
C MET A 63 8.61 6.72 -5.05
N ASP A 64 9.35 7.83 -5.04
CA ASP A 64 10.32 8.15 -6.10
C ASP A 64 11.47 7.14 -6.11
N LEU A 65 12.09 6.89 -4.95
CA LEU A 65 13.13 5.85 -4.82
C LEU A 65 12.64 4.47 -5.22
N PHE A 66 11.37 4.15 -4.96
CA PHE A 66 10.79 2.87 -5.38
C PHE A 66 10.67 2.77 -6.91
N LEU A 67 10.32 3.87 -7.58
CA LEU A 67 10.21 3.92 -9.03
C LEU A 67 11.55 3.85 -9.75
N GLU A 68 12.64 4.22 -9.09
CA GLU A 68 14.01 4.04 -9.59
C GLU A 68 14.46 2.56 -9.57
N GLN A 69 13.76 1.69 -8.84
CA GLN A 69 14.12 0.28 -8.77
C GLN A 69 13.78 -0.46 -10.08
N SER A 70 14.43 -1.60 -10.32
CA SER A 70 14.12 -2.43 -11.50
C SER A 70 12.65 -2.85 -11.53
N LEU A 71 12.08 -3.00 -12.73
CA LEU A 71 10.70 -3.47 -12.89
C LEU A 71 10.47 -4.84 -12.22
N GLU A 72 11.50 -5.70 -12.24
CA GLU A 72 11.49 -6.98 -11.54
C GLU A 72 11.30 -6.79 -10.03
N TYR A 73 12.05 -5.87 -9.41
CA TYR A 73 11.89 -5.56 -8.00
C TYR A 73 10.51 -4.98 -7.71
N GLN A 74 10.04 -4.03 -8.54
CA GLN A 74 8.74 -3.42 -8.36
C GLN A 74 7.61 -4.46 -8.41
N LYS A 75 7.66 -5.40 -9.35
CA LYS A 75 6.73 -6.54 -9.47
C LYS A 75 6.88 -7.56 -8.34
N SER A 76 8.07 -7.71 -7.77
CA SER A 76 8.26 -8.57 -6.59
C SER A 76 7.51 -8.04 -5.37
N VAL A 77 7.40 -6.70 -5.25
CA VAL A 77 6.66 -6.02 -4.16
C VAL A 77 5.16 -5.97 -4.45
N PHE A 78 4.78 -5.48 -5.63
CA PHE A 78 3.40 -5.43 -6.11
C PHE A 78 3.13 -6.56 -7.11
N ALA A 79 2.75 -7.72 -6.58
CA ALA A 79 2.43 -8.88 -7.39
C ALA A 79 1.30 -8.58 -8.39
N SER A 80 1.51 -8.95 -9.65
CA SER A 80 0.53 -8.79 -10.73
C SER A 80 -0.76 -9.56 -10.41
N GLY A 81 -1.91 -8.97 -10.76
CA GLY A 81 -3.21 -9.63 -10.57
C GLY A 81 -3.72 -9.61 -9.13
N VAL A 82 -3.06 -8.90 -8.20
CA VAL A 82 -3.45 -8.85 -6.79
C VAL A 82 -4.04 -7.49 -6.43
N PRO A 83 -5.26 -7.42 -5.87
CA PRO A 83 -5.85 -6.18 -5.38
C PRO A 83 -4.94 -5.51 -4.34
N CYS A 84 -4.92 -4.18 -4.35
CA CYS A 84 -3.99 -3.40 -3.53
C CYS A 84 -4.74 -2.20 -2.94
N LEU A 85 -4.70 -2.07 -1.62
CA LEU A 85 -5.34 -1.00 -0.86
C LEU A 85 -4.26 -0.14 -0.22
N SER A 86 -4.23 1.16 -0.53
CA SER A 86 -3.37 2.09 0.18
C SER A 86 -4.02 2.62 1.45
N VAL A 87 -3.21 2.88 2.48
CA VAL A 87 -3.65 3.48 3.74
C VAL A 87 -2.66 4.57 4.13
N GLU A 88 -3.09 5.82 4.11
CA GLU A 88 -2.27 6.96 4.52
C GLU A 88 -3.16 8.11 5.00
N ALA A 89 -2.82 8.71 6.14
CA ALA A 89 -3.55 9.86 6.70
C ALA A 89 -3.25 11.19 5.96
N SER A 90 -3.20 11.14 4.62
CA SER A 90 -2.87 12.24 3.72
C SER A 90 -3.72 12.18 2.45
N ALA A 91 -3.48 13.09 1.51
CA ALA A 91 -4.16 13.12 0.23
C ALA A 91 -3.95 11.80 -0.54
N VAL A 92 -5.01 11.32 -1.20
CA VAL A 92 -4.95 10.11 -2.03
C VAL A 92 -4.21 10.30 -3.36
N HIS A 93 -3.90 11.56 -3.71
CA HIS A 93 -3.22 11.88 -4.97
C HIS A 93 -1.83 11.22 -5.02
N GLY A 94 -1.53 10.52 -6.10
CA GLY A 94 -0.31 9.70 -6.25
C GLY A 94 -0.52 8.21 -5.92
N TRP A 95 -1.36 7.87 -4.93
CA TRP A 95 -1.60 6.48 -4.54
C TRP A 95 -2.25 5.63 -5.63
N HIS A 96 -2.99 6.23 -6.56
CA HIS A 96 -3.53 5.54 -7.74
C HIS A 96 -2.45 4.89 -8.63
N ARG A 97 -1.18 5.28 -8.46
CA ARG A 97 -0.05 4.59 -9.10
C ARG A 97 0.29 3.24 -8.44
N PHE A 98 0.05 3.12 -7.14
CA PHE A 98 0.52 2.00 -6.30
C PHE A 98 -0.61 1.20 -5.67
N SER A 99 -1.88 1.55 -5.94
CA SER A 99 -3.04 0.91 -5.33
C SER A 99 -4.28 1.03 -6.22
N HIS A 100 -5.21 0.10 -6.04
CA HIS A 100 -6.50 0.04 -6.72
C HIS A 100 -7.59 0.81 -5.97
N ALA A 101 -7.48 0.89 -4.64
CA ALA A 101 -8.34 1.69 -3.78
C ALA A 101 -7.53 2.32 -2.64
N GLN A 102 -8.06 3.40 -2.05
CA GLN A 102 -7.33 4.21 -1.07
C GLN A 102 -8.20 4.48 0.17
N ILE A 103 -7.63 4.23 1.35
CA ILE A 103 -8.06 4.85 2.60
C ILE A 103 -7.15 6.05 2.82
N GLY A 104 -7.68 7.24 2.58
CA GLY A 104 -6.96 8.49 2.73
C GLY A 104 -7.88 9.69 2.80
N MET A 105 -7.28 10.87 2.85
CA MET A 105 -7.99 12.13 2.97
C MET A 105 -8.46 12.67 1.63
N THR A 106 -9.77 12.88 1.51
CA THR A 106 -10.45 13.45 0.33
C THR A 106 -11.02 14.84 0.59
N ARG A 107 -10.84 15.36 1.80
CA ARG A 107 -11.26 16.69 2.27
C ARG A 107 -10.28 17.19 3.32
N PHE A 108 -10.36 18.47 3.64
CA PHE A 108 -9.65 19.02 4.80
C PHE A 108 -10.05 18.32 6.10
N GLY A 109 -9.10 18.30 7.03
CA GLY A 109 -9.25 17.72 8.36
C GLY A 109 -10.30 18.44 9.22
N ALA A 110 -10.31 18.10 10.50
CA ALA A 110 -11.17 18.73 11.49
C ALA A 110 -10.38 18.99 12.77
N SER A 111 -10.89 19.87 13.63
CA SER A 111 -10.34 20.08 14.96
C SER A 111 -10.97 19.09 15.95
N ALA A 112 -10.19 18.11 16.39
CA ALA A 112 -10.50 17.18 17.48
C ALA A 112 -9.20 16.44 17.88
N PRO A 113 -9.17 15.71 19.00
CA PRO A 113 -8.04 14.84 19.34
C PRO A 113 -7.71 13.86 18.22
N ALA A 114 -6.41 13.59 18.01
CA ALA A 114 -5.94 12.74 16.91
C ALA A 114 -6.64 11.37 16.87
N LYS A 115 -6.83 10.73 18.04
CA LYS A 115 -7.54 9.43 18.14
C LYS A 115 -8.96 9.48 17.57
N ASP A 116 -9.69 10.55 17.85
CA ASP A 116 -11.06 10.73 17.38
C ASP A 116 -11.11 11.03 15.87
N LEU A 117 -10.13 11.80 15.37
CA LEU A 117 -9.97 12.05 13.95
C LEU A 117 -9.62 10.78 13.17
N PHE A 118 -8.71 9.95 13.68
CA PHE A 118 -8.35 8.68 13.07
C PHE A 118 -9.56 7.75 12.93
N ALA A 119 -10.36 7.62 14.00
CA ALA A 119 -11.60 6.86 13.95
C ALA A 119 -12.61 7.46 12.96
N LYS A 120 -12.83 8.78 13.01
CA LYS A 120 -13.77 9.50 12.15
C LYS A 120 -13.41 9.40 10.66
N PHE A 121 -12.12 9.41 10.35
CA PHE A 121 -11.61 9.36 8.99
C PHE A 121 -11.29 7.95 8.49
N GLY A 122 -11.53 6.92 9.33
CA GLY A 122 -11.43 5.52 8.93
C GLY A 122 -10.02 4.95 8.94
N PHE A 123 -9.08 5.56 9.67
CA PHE A 123 -7.72 5.05 9.87
C PHE A 123 -7.65 4.06 11.04
N THR A 124 -8.61 3.13 11.10
CA THR A 124 -8.68 2.07 12.12
C THR A 124 -8.41 0.71 11.50
N THR A 125 -7.84 -0.21 12.28
CA THR A 125 -7.60 -1.60 11.88
C THR A 125 -8.89 -2.25 11.34
N GLU A 126 -10.04 -2.01 12.00
CA GLU A 126 -11.35 -2.56 11.59
C GLU A 126 -11.79 -2.05 10.23
N ASN A 127 -11.58 -0.75 9.94
CA ASN A 127 -11.94 -0.21 8.63
C ASN A 127 -10.98 -0.72 7.55
N VAL A 128 -9.68 -0.86 7.84
CA VAL A 128 -8.72 -1.47 6.89
C VAL A 128 -9.13 -2.89 6.54
N VAL A 129 -9.49 -3.72 7.53
CA VAL A 129 -10.02 -5.08 7.30
C VAL A 129 -11.27 -5.04 6.42
N LYS A 130 -12.27 -4.23 6.80
CA LYS A 130 -13.52 -4.10 6.06
C LYS A 130 -13.29 -3.72 4.59
N ARG A 131 -12.50 -2.67 4.34
CA ARG A 131 -12.21 -2.20 2.98
C ARG A 131 -11.36 -3.18 2.19
N GLY A 132 -10.46 -3.90 2.86
CA GLY A 132 -9.70 -4.99 2.25
C GLY A 132 -10.61 -6.10 1.71
N VAL A 133 -11.58 -6.56 2.51
CA VAL A 133 -12.59 -7.54 2.10
C VAL A 133 -13.44 -7.02 0.94
N GLU A 134 -13.95 -5.79 1.04
CA GLU A 134 -14.73 -5.15 -0.03
C GLU A 134 -13.95 -5.11 -1.36
N LEU A 135 -12.65 -4.79 -1.31
CA LEU A 135 -11.79 -4.71 -2.49
C LEU A 135 -11.52 -6.09 -3.10
N VAL A 136 -11.27 -7.11 -2.28
CA VAL A 136 -11.09 -8.49 -2.75
C VAL A 136 -12.37 -9.00 -3.43
N GLU A 137 -13.53 -8.77 -2.82
CA GLU A 137 -14.81 -9.17 -3.41
C GLU A 137 -15.13 -8.40 -4.69
N PHE A 138 -14.79 -7.11 -4.79
CA PHE A 138 -14.98 -6.32 -6.02
C PHE A 138 -14.24 -6.94 -7.22
N TYR A 139 -13.03 -7.45 -7.02
CA TYR A 139 -12.22 -8.06 -8.08
C TYR A 139 -12.46 -9.57 -8.25
N LYS A 140 -13.34 -10.17 -7.46
CA LYS A 140 -13.62 -11.60 -7.52
C LYS A 140 -14.20 -11.99 -8.88
N GLY A 141 -13.50 -12.87 -9.59
CA GLY A 141 -13.88 -13.30 -10.94
C GLY A 141 -13.60 -12.28 -12.05
N GLY A 142 -12.96 -11.16 -11.74
CA GLY A 142 -12.52 -10.14 -12.69
C GLY A 142 -11.00 -10.08 -12.86
N ALA A 143 -10.55 -9.32 -13.85
CA ALA A 143 -9.13 -9.02 -14.02
C ALA A 143 -8.72 -7.86 -13.12
N VAL A 144 -7.67 -8.05 -12.32
CA VAL A 144 -7.04 -6.98 -11.55
C VAL A 144 -5.94 -6.33 -12.42
N PRO A 145 -5.98 -5.02 -12.65
CA PRO A 145 -4.92 -4.33 -13.39
C PRO A 145 -3.54 -4.55 -12.77
N ASP A 146 -2.52 -4.76 -13.60
CA ASP A 146 -1.14 -4.81 -13.12
C ASP A 146 -0.65 -3.38 -12.87
N LEU A 147 -0.40 -3.04 -11.60
CA LEU A 147 0.03 -1.71 -11.19
C LEU A 147 1.39 -1.33 -11.77
N MET A 148 2.27 -2.30 -12.02
CA MET A 148 3.66 -2.07 -12.45
C MET A 148 3.83 -2.23 -13.96
N ASN A 149 2.90 -2.87 -14.66
CA ASN A 149 2.95 -3.01 -16.12
C ASN A 149 2.38 -1.77 -16.83
N ARG A 150 3.17 -0.68 -16.84
CA ARG A 150 2.80 0.59 -17.50
C ARG A 150 3.81 0.97 -18.57
N PRO A 151 3.38 1.57 -19.69
CA PRO A 151 4.31 2.12 -20.66
C PRO A 151 5.12 3.26 -20.02
N VAL A 152 6.42 3.28 -20.28
CA VAL A 152 7.32 4.36 -19.89
C VAL A 152 7.65 5.14 -21.16
N PHE A 153 7.34 6.42 -21.15
CA PHE A 153 7.73 7.34 -22.21
C PHE A 153 8.95 8.13 -21.74
N ASP A 154 10.03 8.09 -22.53
CA ASP A 154 11.11 9.04 -22.36
C ASP A 154 10.67 10.38 -22.94
N ASN A 155 10.46 11.36 -22.07
CA ASN A 155 10.02 12.69 -22.46
C ASN A 155 11.20 13.64 -22.71
N VAL A 156 12.44 13.16 -22.60
CA VAL A 156 13.64 13.92 -22.95
C VAL A 156 13.86 13.77 -24.46
N VAL A 157 13.64 14.85 -25.20
CA VAL A 157 14.00 14.92 -26.62
C VAL A 157 15.52 15.02 -26.72
N ALA A 158 16.15 14.16 -27.51
CA ALA A 158 17.59 14.19 -27.74
C ALA A 158 18.04 15.61 -28.15
N GLY A 159 18.97 16.18 -27.37
CA GLY A 159 19.53 17.53 -27.61
C GLY A 159 18.99 18.65 -26.72
N ALA A 160 18.06 18.38 -25.80
CA ALA A 160 17.69 19.32 -24.74
C ALA A 160 18.62 19.15 -23.52
N HIS A 161 19.58 20.06 -23.38
CA HIS A 161 20.31 20.34 -22.14
C HIS A 161 19.76 21.61 -21.51
#